data_AF-A0AA42ZGS0-F1
#
_entry.id   AF-A0AA42ZGS0-F1
#
_cell.length_a   1.000
_cell.length_b   1.000
_cell.length_c   1.000
_cell.angle_alpha   90.00
_cell.angle_beta   90.00
_cell.angle_gamma   90.00
#
_symmetry.space_group_name_H-M   'P 1'
#
loop_
_entity.id
_entity.type
_entity.pdbx_description
1 polymer ?
#
loop_
_entity_poly.entity_id
_entity_poly.type
_entity_poly.pdbx_seq_one_letter_code
_entity_poly.pdbx_strand_id
1 'polypeptide(L)' 'MAKKKEATPYTEEHEVEGHAVQIRKEGDVERLLVDGIPRRFFMRGGGYVLYDNAYATPQKTLLAAVKEQLQGTTDKSGSN' A
#
# COMPACT_ATOMS: atom_id res chain seq x y z
N MET A 1 12.08 -25.93 21.91
CA MET A 1 10.99 -24.96 21.69
C MET A 1 11.63 -23.66 21.19
N ALA A 2 11.49 -23.33 19.91
CA ALA A 2 12.12 -22.15 19.34
C ALA A 2 11.33 -20.89 19.73
N LYS A 3 12.01 -19.91 20.34
CA LYS A 3 11.47 -18.57 20.63
C LYS A 3 11.02 -17.94 19.31
N LYS A 4 9.71 -17.80 19.11
CA LYS A 4 9.18 -16.90 18.08
C LYS A 4 9.68 -15.49 18.44
N LYS A 5 10.55 -14.91 17.61
CA LYS A 5 10.84 -13.48 17.68
C LYS A 5 9.50 -12.77 17.48
N GLU A 6 8.95 -12.20 18.54
CA GLU A 6 7.83 -11.27 18.44
C GLU A 6 8.33 -10.11 17.59
N ALA A 7 7.95 -10.08 16.31
CA ALA A 7 8.20 -8.93 15.47
C ALA A 7 7.40 -7.77 16.07
N THR A 8 8.11 -6.78 16.64
CA THR A 8 7.49 -5.58 17.16
C THR A 8 6.62 -4.96 16.06
N PRO A 9 5.35 -4.63 16.35
CA PRO A 9 4.49 -3.99 15.38
C PRO A 9 5.14 -2.69 14.90
N TYR A 10 5.18 -2.50 13.60
CA TYR A 10 5.80 -1.35 12.96
C TYR A 10 4.74 -0.62 12.14
N THR A 11 4.66 0.70 12.31
CA THR A 11 3.75 1.54 11.53
C THR A 11 4.57 2.65 10.87
N GLU A 12 4.50 2.72 9.55
CA GLU A 12 4.97 3.84 8.74
C GLU A 12 3.77 4.71 8.36
N GLU A 13 3.90 6.01 8.53
CA GLU A 13 2.92 6.98 8.07
C GLU A 13 3.58 7.92 7.06
N HIS A 14 2.91 8.14 5.95
CA HIS A 14 3.36 8.96 4.84
C HIS A 14 2.20 9.78 4.29
N GLU A 15 2.50 10.94 3.75
CA GLU A 15 1.54 11.73 2.98
C GLU A 15 1.87 11.61 1.49
N VAL A 16 0.90 11.21 0.66
CA VAL A 16 1.07 10.98 -0.77
C VAL A 16 -0.09 11.64 -1.52
N GLU A 17 0.21 12.62 -2.38
CA GLU A 17 -0.80 13.35 -3.18
C GLU A 17 -1.94 13.94 -2.32
N GLY A 18 -1.64 14.35 -1.08
CA GLY A 18 -2.63 14.87 -0.11
C GLY A 18 -3.43 13.80 0.64
N HIS A 19 -3.13 12.52 0.43
CA HIS A 19 -3.73 11.40 1.15
C HIS A 19 -2.81 10.85 2.23
N ALA A 20 -3.38 10.48 3.38
CA ALA A 20 -2.66 9.88 4.50
C ALA A 20 -2.49 8.38 4.28
N VAL A 21 -1.26 7.92 4.05
CA VAL A 21 -0.91 6.52 3.80
C VAL A 21 -0.26 5.93 5.04
N GLN A 22 -0.83 4.84 5.57
CA GLN A 22 -0.26 4.10 6.69
C GLN A 22 0.06 2.66 6.26
N ILE A 23 1.29 2.21 6.52
CA ILE A 23 1.72 0.83 6.32
C ILE A 23 1.98 0.23 7.70
N ARG A 24 1.16 -0.74 8.10
CA ARG A 24 1.27 -1.44 9.38
C ARG A 24 1.79 -2.85 9.16
N LYS A 25 2.87 -3.21 9.83
CA LYS A 25 3.44 -4.56 9.84
C LYS A 25 3.29 -5.15 11.24
N GLU A 26 2.54 -6.24 11.34
CA GLU A 26 2.31 -7.00 12.56
C GLU A 26 2.65 -8.46 12.30
N GLY A 27 3.85 -8.89 12.70
CA GLY A 27 4.34 -10.23 12.37
C GLY A 27 4.51 -10.41 10.86
N ASP A 28 3.85 -11.44 10.31
CA ASP A 28 3.85 -11.77 8.89
C ASP A 28 2.74 -11.04 8.11
N VAL A 29 1.95 -10.19 8.79
CA VAL A 29 0.83 -9.47 8.18
C VAL A 29 1.24 -8.03 7.93
N GLU A 30 1.15 -7.61 6.67
CA GLU A 30 1.30 -6.22 6.25
C GLU A 30 -0.09 -5.68 5.83
N ARG A 31 -0.45 -4.52 6.39
CA ARG A 31 -1.71 -3.82 6.11
C ARG A 31 -1.42 -2.43 5.58
N LEU A 32 -2.19 -2.04 4.58
CA LEU A 32 -2.15 -0.71 4.00
C LEU A 32 -3.45 0.01 4.36
N LEU A 33 -3.35 1.24 4.85
CA LEU A 33 -4.47 2.15 5.02
C LEU A 33 -4.19 3.41 4.19
N VAL A 34 -5.20 3.90 3.48
CA VAL A 34 -5.18 5.19 2.77
C VAL A 34 -6.36 5.99 3.29
N ASP A 35 -6.11 7.14 3.88
CA ASP A 35 -7.07 7.97 4.64
C ASP A 35 -7.82 7.17 5.71
N GLY A 36 -7.12 6.25 6.38
CA GLY A 36 -7.71 5.34 7.36
C GLY A 36 -8.56 4.20 6.76
N ILE A 37 -8.71 4.14 5.44
CA ILE A 37 -9.45 3.08 4.74
C ILE A 37 -8.48 1.94 4.42
N PRO A 38 -8.74 0.70 4.89
CA PRO A 38 -7.88 -0.43 4.59
C PRO A 38 -7.93 -0.78 3.10
N ARG A 39 -6.77 -0.84 2.46
CA ARG A 39 -6.60 -1.20 1.05
C ARG A 39 -5.93 -2.57 0.93
N ARG A 40 -6.47 -3.40 0.03
CA ARG A 40 -5.87 -4.70 -0.28
C ARG A 40 -4.79 -4.52 -1.35
N PHE A 41 -3.76 -5.34 -1.25
CA PHE A 41 -2.68 -5.39 -2.23
C PHE A 41 -2.19 -6.83 -2.35
N PHE A 42 -1.43 -7.11 -3.40
CA PHE A 42 -0.79 -8.40 -3.61
C PHE A 42 0.57 -8.21 -4.29
N MET A 43 1.44 -9.21 -4.14
CA MET A 43 2.73 -9.20 -4.79
C MET A 43 2.65 -9.90 -6.15
N ARG A 44 3.19 -9.27 -7.19
CA ARG A 44 3.29 -9.83 -8.55
C ARG A 44 4.64 -9.46 -9.15
N GLY A 45 5.38 -10.45 -9.64
CA GLY A 45 6.68 -10.21 -10.30
C GLY A 45 7.73 -9.51 -9.43
N GLY A 46 7.66 -9.67 -8.10
CA GLY A 46 8.56 -9.00 -7.15
C GLY A 46 8.18 -7.56 -6.81
N GLY A 47 7.03 -7.06 -7.28
CA GLY A 47 6.48 -5.76 -6.90
C GLY A 47 5.11 -5.88 -6.24
N TYR A 48 4.66 -4.78 -5.65
CA TYR A 48 3.35 -4.60 -5.04
C TYR A 48 2.37 -4.01 -6.05
N VAL A 49 1.16 -4.54 -6.06
CA VAL A 49 0.03 -4.07 -6.86
C VAL A 49 -1.17 -3.90 -5.94
N LEU A 50 -1.87 -2.77 -6.04
CA LEU A 50 -3.11 -2.56 -5.30
C LEU A 50 -4.24 -3.35 -5.94
N TYR A 51 -5.09 -3.97 -5.11
CA TYR A 51 -6.21 -4.77 -5.58
C TYR A 51 -7.21 -3.95 -6.42
N ASP A 52 -7.37 -2.67 -6.07
CA ASP A 52 -8.25 -1.73 -6.77
C ASP A 52 -7.75 -1.40 -8.18
N ASN A 53 -6.47 -1.65 -8.47
CA ASN A 53 -5.89 -1.52 -9.79
C ASN A 53 -4.95 -2.70 -10.11
N ALA A 54 -5.54 -3.90 -10.24
CA ALA A 54 -4.79 -5.15 -10.46
C ALA A 54 -3.97 -5.20 -11.77
N TYR A 55 -4.22 -4.28 -12.70
CA TYR A 55 -3.50 -4.15 -13.97
C TYR A 55 -2.39 -3.10 -13.93
N ALA A 56 -2.20 -2.40 -12.80
CA ALA A 56 -1.10 -1.47 -12.60
C ALA A 56 0.26 -2.15 -12.74
N THR A 57 1.28 -1.36 -13.03
CA THR A 57 2.65 -1.86 -13.06
C THR A 57 3.06 -2.23 -11.63
N PRO A 58 3.59 -3.43 -11.37
CA PRO A 58 4.06 -3.78 -10.04
C PRO A 58 5.17 -2.83 -9.59
N GLN A 59 4.98 -2.19 -8.44
CA GLN A 59 5.92 -1.22 -7.89
C GLN A 59 6.82 -1.85 -6.83
N LYS A 60 8.04 -1.35 -6.69
CA LYS A 60 9.01 -1.91 -5.73
C LYS A 60 8.59 -1.76 -4.26
N THR A 61 7.75 -0.77 -3.96
CA THR A 61 7.26 -0.50 -2.61
C THR A 61 5.75 -0.27 -2.62
N LEU A 62 5.08 -0.56 -1.50
CA LEU A 62 3.66 -0.24 -1.31
C LEU A 62 3.37 1.24 -1.50
N LEU A 63 4.25 2.10 -1.00
CA LEU A 63 4.12 3.54 -1.15
C LEU A 63 4.12 3.98 -2.63
N ALA A 64 4.97 3.38 -3.46
CA ALA A 64 4.99 3.65 -4.90
C ALA A 64 3.73 3.12 -5.60
N ALA A 65 3.21 1.95 -5.20
CA ALA A 65 1.95 1.42 -5.73
C ALA A 65 0.76 2.32 -5.39
N VAL A 66 0.72 2.84 -4.16
CA VAL A 66 -0.30 3.82 -3.72
C VAL A 66 -0.17 5.11 -4.52
N LYS A 67 1.05 5.63 -4.68
CA LYS A 67 1.29 6.84 -5.46
C LYS A 67 0.79 6.70 -6.90
N GLU A 68 1.12 5.60 -7.59
CA GLU A 68 0.63 5.35 -8.95
C GLU A 68 -0.90 5.28 -9.00
N GLN A 69 -1.53 4.62 -8.03
CA GLN A 69 -2.99 4.51 -7.96
C GLN A 69 -3.66 5.86 -7.72
N LEU A 70 -3.11 6.69 -6.83
CA LEU A 70 -3.63 8.02 -6.54
C LEU A 70 -3.45 8.97 -7.74
N GLN A 71 -2.30 8.91 -8.43
CA GLN A 71 -2.08 9.66 -9.66
C GLN A 71 -3.05 9.25 -10.77
N GLY A 72 -3.28 7.95 -10.95
CA GLY A 72 -4.25 7.43 -11.92
C GLY A 72 -5.71 7.80 -11.61
N THR A 73 -6.04 8.13 -10.36
CA THR A 73 -7.36 8.67 -10.01
C THR A 73 -7.49 10.16 -10.29
N THR A 74 -6.42 10.94 -10.17
CA THR A 74 -6.45 12.38 -10.43
C THR A 74 -6.73 12.68 -11.91
N ASP A 75 -6.23 11.86 -12.83
CA ASP A 75 -6.56 11.99 -14.27
C ASP A 75 -8.00 11.60 -14.62
N LYS A 76 -8.70 10.82 -13.77
CA LYS A 76 -10.10 10.43 -14.00
C LYS A 76 -11.14 11.38 -13.40
N SER A 77 -10.73 12.38 -12.62
CA SER A 77 -11.64 13.44 -12.15
C SER A 77 -11.71 14.64 -13.11
N GLY A 78 -11.02 14.60 -14.25
CA GLY A 78 -10.96 15.67 -15.26
C GLY A 78 -11.64 15.33 -16.59
N SER A 79 -12.68 14.49 -16.60
CA SER A 79 -13.47 14.22 -17.81
C SER A 79 -14.95 14.49 -17.58
N ASN A 80 -15.31 15.75 -17.85
CA ASN A 80 -16.58 16.29 -18.38
C ASN A 80 -17.91 15.94 -17.68
#